data_AF-A0A6I2FVB8-F1
#
_entry.id   AF-A0A6I2FVB8-F1
#
_cell.length_a   1.000
_cell.length_b   1.000
_cell.length_c   1.000
_cell.angle_alpha   90.00
_cell.angle_beta   90.00
_cell.angle_gamma   90.00
#
_symmetry.space_group_name_H-M   'P 1'
#
loop_
_entity.id
_entity.type
_entity.pdbx_description
1 polymer ?
#
loop_
_entity_poly.entity_id
_entity_poly.type
_entity_poly.pdbx_seq_one_letter_code
_entity_poly.pdbx_strand_id
1 'polypeptide(L)'
;MSYRAGLEGEARLRVTVEFGETTGELGISWAPASASAAHMNLEYARIFLVALGSGADRSYVELVDGHPRASVRLPETLSAGEYAIEVDGYGSASWGDGRLDARGRSAPFTIGPMITGT
;
A
#
# COMPACT_ATOMS: atom_id res chain seq x y z
N MET A 1 25.69 0.32 -15.14
CA MET A 1 24.65 1.03 -15.91
C MET A 1 23.31 0.49 -15.46
N SER A 2 22.60 1.23 -14.60
CA SER A 2 21.29 0.81 -14.09
C SER A 2 20.21 1.38 -15.01
N TYR A 3 19.60 0.52 -15.81
CA TYR A 3 18.48 0.87 -16.67
C TYR A 3 17.28 1.26 -15.79
N ARG A 4 17.00 2.56 -15.69
CA ARG A 4 15.76 3.10 -15.12
C ARG A 4 14.78 3.33 -16.28
N ALA A 5 14.15 2.28 -16.78
CA ALA A 5 12.92 2.44 -17.54
C ALA A 5 11.74 2.44 -16.57
N GLY A 6 10.84 3.42 -16.71
CA GLY A 6 9.53 3.40 -16.05
C GLY A 6 9.12 4.66 -15.28
N LEU A 7 9.94 5.71 -15.20
CA LEU A 7 9.56 6.94 -14.45
C LEU A 7 8.77 7.97 -15.26
N GLU A 8 8.50 7.74 -16.55
CA GLU A 8 7.76 8.69 -17.40
C GLU A 8 6.24 8.45 -17.43
N GLY A 9 5.70 7.47 -16.69
CA GLY A 9 4.27 7.13 -16.73
C GLY A 9 3.60 6.75 -15.40
N GLU A 10 4.35 6.56 -14.31
CA GLU A 10 3.79 6.19 -13.00
C GLU A 10 3.49 7.45 -12.17
N ALA A 11 2.23 7.66 -11.81
CA ALA A 11 1.84 8.72 -10.89
C ALA A 11 2.14 8.35 -9.44
N ARG A 12 2.43 9.38 -8.62
CA ARG A 12 2.63 9.20 -7.18
C ARG A 12 1.32 9.29 -6.42
N LEU A 13 1.11 8.35 -5.49
CA LEU A 13 0.05 8.40 -4.49
C LEU A 13 0.61 8.82 -3.13
N ARG A 14 -0.16 9.64 -2.42
CA ARG A 14 -0.04 9.85 -0.98
C ARG A 14 -0.84 8.76 -0.30
N VAL A 15 -0.17 7.91 0.49
CA VAL A 15 -0.81 6.83 1.25
C VAL A 15 -0.82 7.22 2.73
N THR A 16 -1.99 7.13 3.34
CA THR A 16 -2.22 7.41 4.75
C THR A 16 -2.66 6.13 5.44
N VAL A 17 -2.14 5.89 6.64
CA VAL A 17 -2.51 4.76 7.50
C VAL A 17 -3.11 5.32 8.78
N GLU A 18 -4.26 4.79 9.16
CA GLU A 18 -4.97 5.09 10.39
C GLU A 18 -5.12 3.80 11.19
N PHE A 19 -4.84 3.83 12.49
CA PHE A 19 -5.00 2.66 13.35
C PHE A 19 -6.45 2.59 13.83
N GLY A 20 -7.10 1.44 13.60
CA GLY A 20 -8.47 1.22 14.05
C GLY A 20 -8.57 1.08 15.58
N GLU A 21 -9.80 1.13 16.10
CA GLU A 21 -10.08 0.88 17.52
C GLU A 21 -9.85 -0.59 17.90
N THR A 22 -9.93 -1.49 16.91
CA THR A 22 -9.66 -2.92 17.08
C THR A 22 -8.18 -3.21 16.83
N THR A 23 -7.53 -3.91 17.77
CA THR A 23 -6.13 -4.33 17.62
C THR A 23 -5.95 -5.17 16.35
N GLY A 24 -4.96 -4.82 15.53
CA GLY A 24 -4.66 -5.51 14.28
C GLY A 24 -5.45 -5.01 13.07
N GLU A 25 -6.33 -4.02 13.22
CA GLU A 25 -7.02 -3.38 12.10
C GLU A 25 -6.34 -2.06 11.69
N LEU A 26 -6.11 -1.89 10.39
CA LEU A 26 -5.59 -0.66 9.79
C LEU A 26 -6.56 -0.10 8.75
N GLY A 27 -6.94 1.16 8.94
CA GLY A 27 -7.51 1.99 7.88
C GLY A 27 -6.41 2.46 6.93
N ILE A 28 -6.60 2.24 5.64
CA ILE A 28 -5.68 2.65 4.58
C ILE A 28 -6.45 3.54 3.61
N SER A 29 -5.89 4.70 3.29
CA SER A 29 -6.42 5.56 2.23
C SER A 29 -5.31 6.05 1.33
N TRP A 30 -5.64 6.32 0.08
CA TRP A 30 -4.71 6.88 -0.88
C TRP A 30 -5.35 7.98 -1.71
N ALA A 31 -4.54 8.96 -2.08
CA ALA A 31 -4.94 10.02 -2.99
C ALA A 31 -3.78 10.38 -3.92
N PRO A 32 -4.08 10.92 -5.12
CA PRO A 32 -3.06 11.51 -5.98
C PRO A 32 -2.18 12.51 -5.21
N ALA A 33 -0.86 12.37 -5.33
CA ALA A 33 0.08 13.25 -4.62
C ALA A 33 0.20 14.64 -5.28
N SER A 34 -0.28 14.78 -6.53
CA SER A 34 -0.28 16.02 -7.30
C SER A 34 -1.59 16.20 -8.07
N ALA A 35 -1.91 17.44 -8.42
CA ALA A 35 -3.07 17.76 -9.27
C ALA A 35 -2.98 17.11 -10.66
N SER A 36 -1.78 16.92 -11.21
CA SER A 36 -1.58 16.23 -12.49
C SER A 36 -2.00 14.76 -12.44
N ALA A 37 -1.87 14.10 -11.29
CA ALA A 37 -2.31 12.73 -11.07
C ALA A 37 -3.81 12.64 -10.68
N ALA A 38 -4.46 13.77 -10.38
CA ALA A 38 -5.87 13.79 -9.96
C ALA A 38 -6.86 13.40 -11.06
N HIS A 39 -6.43 13.49 -12.32
CA HIS A 39 -7.23 13.06 -13.48
C HIS A 39 -7.15 11.54 -13.74
N MET A 40 -6.27 10.82 -13.05
CA MET A 40 -6.18 9.37 -13.20
C MET A 40 -7.33 8.68 -12.45
N ASN A 41 -8.22 8.05 -13.19
CA ASN A 41 -9.24 7.19 -12.62
C ASN A 41 -8.63 5.82 -12.31
N LEU A 42 -8.22 5.62 -11.05
CA LEU A 42 -7.73 4.33 -10.56
C LEU A 42 -8.92 3.51 -10.11
N GLU A 43 -9.18 2.41 -10.82
CA GLU A 43 -10.29 1.50 -10.52
C GLU A 43 -9.87 0.39 -9.57
N TYR A 44 -8.62 -0.06 -9.67
CA TYR A 44 -8.10 -1.14 -8.84
C TYR A 44 -6.89 -0.69 -8.05
N ALA A 45 -6.76 -1.18 -6.82
CA ALA A 45 -5.59 -0.96 -5.99
C ALA A 45 -5.16 -2.25 -5.29
N ARG A 46 -3.89 -2.65 -5.45
CA ARG A 46 -3.28 -3.72 -4.64
C ARG A 46 -2.55 -3.11 -3.46
N ILE A 47 -2.87 -3.62 -2.28
CA ILE A 47 -2.27 -3.20 -1.02
C ILE A 47 -1.23 -4.23 -0.60
N PHE A 48 -0.08 -3.73 -0.17
CA PHE A 48 1.01 -4.53 0.33
C PHE A 48 1.51 -4.00 1.66
N LEU A 49 1.88 -4.93 2.55
CA LEU A 49 2.62 -4.64 3.76
C LEU A 49 4.10 -4.89 3.49
N VAL A 50 4.94 -3.92 3.85
CA VAL A 50 6.39 -3.98 3.61
C VAL A 50 7.13 -3.91 4.93
N ALA A 51 7.88 -4.96 5.27
CA ALA A 51 8.80 -4.93 6.41
C ALA A 51 10.01 -4.06 6.07
N LEU A 52 10.45 -3.18 6.98
CA LEU A 52 11.54 -2.22 6.70
C LEU A 52 12.91 -2.65 7.24
N GLY A 53 12.98 -3.82 7.89
CA GLY A 53 14.22 -4.45 8.35
C GLY A 53 15.04 -5.14 7.26
N SER A 54 16.09 -5.87 7.65
CA SER A 54 16.97 -6.59 6.74
C SER A 54 16.22 -7.70 6.01
N GLY A 55 15.91 -7.47 4.74
CA GLY A 55 15.20 -8.42 3.88
C GLY A 55 13.97 -7.86 3.17
N ALA A 56 13.55 -6.62 3.47
CA ALA A 56 12.45 -5.87 2.85
C ALA A 56 11.45 -6.73 2.06
N ASP A 57 10.72 -7.59 2.77
CA ASP A 57 9.72 -8.45 2.16
C ASP A 57 8.42 -7.67 1.98
N ARG A 58 7.82 -7.82 0.80
CA ARG A 58 6.54 -7.21 0.42
C ARG A 58 5.49 -8.31 0.39
N SER A 59 4.61 -8.29 1.37
CA SER A 59 3.50 -9.24 1.47
C SER A 59 2.22 -8.62 0.89
N TYR A 60 1.56 -9.33 -0.01
CA TYR A 60 0.24 -8.94 -0.51
C TYR A 60 -0.81 -9.03 0.60
N VAL A 61 -1.63 -8.00 0.74
CA VAL A 61 -2.68 -7.92 1.76
C VAL A 61 -4.05 -8.05 1.11
N GLU A 62 -4.35 -7.16 0.16
CA GLU A 62 -5.71 -7.03 -0.39
C GLU A 62 -5.72 -6.38 -1.77
N LEU A 63 -6.80 -6.65 -2.53
CA LEU A 63 -7.17 -5.97 -3.76
C LEU A 63 -8.46 -5.20 -3.50
N VAL A 64 -8.44 -3.91 -3.79
CA VAL A 64 -9.57 -3.00 -3.61
C VAL A 64 -10.08 -2.56 -4.98
N ASP A 65 -11.40 -2.55 -5.13
CA ASP A 65 -12.11 -2.17 -6.35
C ASP A 65 -12.97 -0.92 -6.12
N GLY A 66 -12.79 0.08 -6.97
CA GLY A 66 -13.66 1.25 -7.12
C GLY A 66 -13.57 2.32 -6.02
N HIS A 67 -12.73 2.13 -4.99
CA HIS A 67 -12.69 3.04 -3.83
C HIS A 67 -11.25 3.32 -3.37
N PRO A 68 -10.90 4.58 -3.02
CA PRO A 68 -9.54 4.97 -2.64
C PRO A 68 -9.20 4.71 -1.16
N ARG A 69 -9.84 3.70 -0.56
CA ARG A 69 -9.68 3.34 0.86
C ARG A 69 -10.03 1.88 1.12
N ALA A 70 -9.43 1.31 2.17
CA ALA A 70 -9.77 -0.01 2.69
C ALA A 70 -9.53 -0.08 4.20
N SER A 71 -10.18 -1.04 4.85
CA SER A 71 -9.82 -1.47 6.20
C SER A 71 -9.26 -2.89 6.11
N VAL A 72 -8.01 -3.08 6.53
CA VAL A 72 -7.30 -4.35 6.41
C VAL A 72 -7.01 -4.92 7.79
N ARG A 73 -7.14 -6.25 7.93
CA ARG A 73 -6.64 -6.95 9.11
C ARG A 73 -5.23 -7.42 8.88
N LEU A 74 -4.34 -7.03 9.78
CA LEU A 74 -2.97 -7.49 9.80
C LEU A 74 -2.91 -8.97 10.25
N PRO A 75 -2.05 -9.80 9.64
CA PRO A 75 -1.82 -11.15 10.11
C PRO A 75 -1.32 -11.19 11.56
N GLU A 76 -1.87 -12.09 12.37
CA GLU A 76 -1.46 -12.31 13.77
C GLU A 76 -0.04 -12.89 13.91
N THR A 77 0.55 -13.35 12.80
CA THR A 77 1.91 -13.90 12.76
C THR A 77 2.98 -12.86 12.44
N LEU A 78 2.60 -11.57 12.32
CA LEU A 78 3.58 -10.52 12.06
C LEU A 78 4.56 -10.38 13.21
N SER A 79 5.85 -10.39 12.86
CA SER A 79 6.90 -10.08 13.83
C SER A 79 6.84 -8.61 14.23
N ALA A 80 7.17 -8.30 15.48
CA ALA A 80 7.35 -6.92 15.89
C ALA A 80 8.43 -6.24 15.03
N GLY A 81 8.21 -5.00 14.63
CA GLY A 81 9.13 -4.29 13.76
C GLY A 81 8.53 -3.05 13.10
N GLU A 82 9.32 -2.43 12.25
CA GLU A 82 8.91 -1.28 11.45
C GLU A 82 8.39 -1.73 10.09
N TYR A 83 7.23 -1.20 9.71
CA TYR A 83 6.51 -1.53 8.50
C TYR A 83 6.07 -0.28 7.74
N ALA A 84 5.72 -0.44 6.47
CA ALA A 84 4.97 0.54 5.70
C ALA A 84 3.89 -0.14 4.86
N ILE A 85 2.88 0.62 4.44
CA ILE A 85 1.94 0.19 3.41
C ILE A 85 2.38 0.72 2.07
N GLU A 86 2.40 -0.14 1.06
CA GLU A 86 2.48 0.25 -0.34
C GLU A 86 1.16 -0.01 -1.05
N VAL A 87 0.81 0.91 -1.96
CA VAL A 87 -0.38 0.80 -2.81
C VAL A 87 0.05 0.90 -4.25
N ASP A 88 -0.34 -0.10 -5.04
CA ASP A 88 -0.20 -0.13 -6.49
C ASP A 88 -1.58 0.12 -7.10
N GLY A 89 -1.73 1.21 -7.84
CA GLY A 89 -2.98 1.63 -8.48
C GLY A 89 -3.00 1.35 -9.98
N TYR A 90 -4.16 0.92 -10.46
CA TYR A 90 -4.41 0.54 -11.85
C TYR A 90 -5.74 1.13 -12.34
N GLY A 91 -5.74 1.71 -13.54
CA GLY A 91 -6.96 1.95 -14.30
C GLY A 91 -7.45 0.68 -15.01
N SER A 92 -8.71 0.69 -15.45
CA SER A 92 -9.38 -0.47 -16.09
C SER A 92 -8.52 -1.19 -17.14
N ALA A 93 -8.01 -0.42 -18.10
CA ALA A 93 -7.26 -0.94 -19.23
C ALA A 93 -5.91 -1.52 -18.81
N SER A 94 -5.27 -0.93 -17.80
CA SER A 94 -3.94 -1.34 -17.34
C SER A 94 -3.98 -2.55 -16.42
N TRP A 95 -5.11 -2.83 -15.75
CA TRP A 95 -5.25 -3.99 -14.86
C TRP A 95 -5.07 -5.32 -15.62
N GLY A 96 -5.70 -5.46 -16.78
CA GLY A 96 -5.60 -6.67 -17.61
C GLY A 96 -4.19 -6.94 -18.13
N ASP A 97 -3.44 -5.87 -18.41
CA ASP A 97 -2.05 -5.94 -18.91
C ASP A 97 -1.01 -5.91 -17.77
N GLY A 98 -1.45 -5.78 -16.51
CA GLY A 98 -0.58 -5.68 -15.33
C GLY A 98 0.27 -4.42 -15.27
N ARG A 99 -0.01 -3.41 -16.09
CA ARG A 99 0.76 -2.16 -16.13
C ARG A 99 0.41 -1.29 -14.94
N LEU A 100 1.41 -0.92 -14.15
CA LEU A 100 1.23 -0.04 -13.01
C LEU A 100 1.02 1.41 -13.47
N ASP A 101 -0.10 2.03 -13.08
CA ASP A 101 -0.39 3.44 -13.41
C ASP A 101 0.02 4.39 -12.28
N ALA A 102 -0.08 3.95 -11.03
CA ALA A 102 0.28 4.77 -9.89
C ALA A 102 0.83 3.94 -8.73
N ARG A 103 1.73 4.53 -7.95
CA ARG A 103 2.26 3.91 -6.74
C ARG A 103 2.42 4.91 -5.60
N GLY A 104 2.18 4.46 -4.38
CA GLY A 104 2.51 5.22 -3.20
C GLY A 104 2.94 4.34 -2.05
N ARG A 105 3.61 4.97 -1.08
CA ARG A 105 4.04 4.34 0.16
C ARG A 105 3.72 5.25 1.34
N SER A 106 3.23 4.66 2.42
CA SER A 106 2.94 5.39 3.65
C SER A 106 4.23 5.82 4.36
N ALA A 107 4.09 6.70 5.35
CA ALA A 107 5.12 6.83 6.37
C ALA A 107 5.33 5.47 7.08
N PRO A 108 6.55 5.18 7.57
CA PRO A 108 6.80 4.03 8.42
C PRO A 108 5.96 4.06 9.70
N PHE A 109 5.59 2.88 10.18
CA PHE A 109 4.93 2.69 11.47
C PHE A 109 5.43 1.42 12.15
N THR A 110 5.30 1.39 13.48
CA THR A 110 5.79 0.27 14.29
C THR A 110 4.66 -0.65 14.69
N ILE A 111 4.83 -1.94 14.43
CA ILE A 111 4.02 -3.00 15.03
C ILE A 111 4.77 -3.53 16.25
N GLY A 112 4.14 -3.43 17.41
CA GLY A 112 4.67 -3.96 18.67
C GLY A 112 4.54 -5.47 18.78
N PRO A 113 5.17 -6.10 19.78
CA PRO A 113 4.99 -7.52 20.05
C PRO A 113 3.51 -7.79 20.40
N MET A 114 2.90 -8.76 19.73
CA MET A 114 1.58 -9.26 20.12
C MET A 114 1.73 -9.96 21.48
N ILE A 115 1.12 -9.39 22.51
CA ILE A 115 1.04 -10.06 23.81
C ILE A 115 0.01 -11.18 23.63
N THR A 116 0.47 -12.38 23.35
CA THR A 116 -0.38 -13.57 23.42
C THR A 116 -0.67 -13.80 24.89
N GLY A 117 -1.91 -13.52 25.32
CA GLY A 117 -2.35 -13.78 26.68
C GLY A 117 -2.14 -15.24 27.04
N THR A 118 -1.41 -15.47 28.14
CA THR A 118 -1.26 -16.77 28.84
C THR A 118 -2.60 -17.35 29.28
#